data_AF-A0A383ESK5-F1
#
_entry.id   AF-A0A383ESK5-F1
#
_cell.length_a   1.000
_cell.length_b   1.000
_cell.length_c   1.000
_cell.angle_alpha   90.00
_cell.angle_beta   90.00
_cell.angle_gamma   90.00
#
_symmetry.space_group_name_H-M   'P 1'
#
loop_
_entity.id
_entity.type
_entity.pdbx_description
1 polymer ?
#
loop_
_entity_poly.entity_id
_entity_poly.type
_entity_poly.pdbx_seq_one_letter_code
_entity_poly.pdbx_strand_id
1 'polypeptide(L)'
;VHYKEQKKMMPHQSKEWIKKIDDYLKQLFPITRSIIGTSNRETLEIPQILVSFNIKEYYSGTSVYDSHLFHSFVLKYNENHA
;
A
#
# COMPACT_ATOMS: atom_id res chain seq x y z
N VAL A 1 -16.49 -24.14 -14.17
CA VAL A 1 -15.86 -25.39 -13.66
C VAL A 1 -14.45 -25.12 -13.13
N HIS A 2 -13.63 -24.36 -13.87
CA HIS A 2 -12.26 -23.96 -13.49
C HIS A 2 -12.09 -23.29 -12.10
N TYR A 3 -13.03 -22.40 -11.72
CA TYR A 3 -12.98 -21.69 -10.42
C TYR A 3 -13.16 -22.61 -9.19
N LYS A 4 -13.84 -23.75 -9.35
CA LYS A 4 -14.09 -24.71 -8.26
C LYS A 4 -12.87 -25.60 -7.99
N GLU A 5 -12.03 -25.85 -8.98
CA GLU A 5 -10.81 -26.64 -8.84
C GLU A 5 -9.68 -25.86 -8.17
N GLN A 6 -9.52 -24.56 -8.50
CA GLN A 6 -8.54 -23.70 -7.84
C GLN A 6 -8.78 -23.57 -6.33
N LYS A 7 -10.06 -23.51 -5.91
CA LYS A 7 -10.45 -23.46 -4.49
C LYS A 7 -10.15 -24.76 -3.73
N LYS A 8 -10.07 -25.90 -4.43
CA LYS A 8 -9.77 -27.22 -3.88
C LYS A 8 -8.27 -27.48 -3.74
N MET A 9 -7.44 -26.82 -4.56
CA MET A 9 -5.97 -26.97 -4.56
C MET A 9 -5.23 -26.06 -3.55
N MET A 10 -5.86 -25.04 -2.97
CA MET A 10 -5.17 -24.06 -2.09
C MET A 10 -5.70 -23.93 -0.64
N PRO A 11 -6.14 -24.99 0.07
CA PRO A 11 -6.62 -24.85 1.45
C PRO A 11 -5.50 -24.60 2.48
N HIS A 12 -4.25 -24.96 2.17
CA HIS A 12 -3.13 -24.81 3.11
C HIS A 12 -2.49 -23.43 3.03
N GLN A 13 -2.32 -22.90 1.80
CA GLN A 13 -1.78 -21.57 1.56
C GLN A 13 -2.69 -20.48 2.13
N SER A 14 -4.01 -20.64 2.08
CA SER A 14 -4.93 -19.59 2.55
C SER A 14 -4.76 -19.27 4.03
N LYS A 15 -4.51 -20.27 4.89
CA LYS A 15 -4.29 -20.05 6.33
C LYS A 15 -2.97 -19.33 6.61
N GLU A 16 -1.92 -19.68 5.88
CA GLU A 16 -0.61 -19.02 5.99
C GLU A 16 -0.69 -17.56 5.52
N TRP A 17 -1.37 -17.30 4.40
CA TRP A 17 -1.59 -15.95 3.90
C TRP A 17 -2.43 -15.10 4.86
N ILE A 18 -3.49 -15.66 5.44
CA ILE A 18 -4.29 -14.97 6.47
C ILE A 18 -3.39 -14.57 7.65
N LYS A 19 -2.52 -15.46 8.11
CA LYS A 19 -1.58 -15.17 9.20
C LYS A 19 -0.61 -14.04 8.81
N LYS A 20 0.00 -14.11 7.63
CA LYS A 20 0.92 -13.06 7.14
C LYS A 20 0.23 -11.70 7.03
N ILE A 21 -0.99 -11.69 6.48
CA ILE A 21 -1.79 -10.46 6.37
C ILE A 21 -2.08 -9.89 7.77
N ASP A 22 -2.48 -10.73 8.73
CA ASP A 22 -2.73 -10.30 10.11
C ASP A 22 -1.48 -9.71 10.77
N ASP A 23 -0.31 -10.32 10.57
CA ASP A 23 0.96 -9.82 11.10
C ASP A 23 1.35 -8.45 10.51
N TYR A 24 1.09 -8.22 9.21
CA TYR A 24 1.30 -6.90 8.59
C TYR A 24 0.28 -5.87 9.09
N LEU A 25 -0.98 -6.26 9.24
CA LEU A 25 -2.01 -5.38 9.76
C LEU A 25 -1.69 -4.94 11.18
N LYS A 26 -1.26 -5.84 12.06
CA LYS A 26 -0.83 -5.51 13.43
C LYS A 26 0.29 -4.47 13.48
N GLN A 27 1.18 -4.46 12.48
CA GLN A 27 2.23 -3.44 12.35
C GLN A 27 1.67 -2.11 11.80
N LEU A 28 0.73 -2.16 10.85
CA LEU A 28 0.15 -0.98 10.20
C LEU A 28 -0.88 -0.23 11.05
N PHE A 29 -1.65 -0.94 11.89
CA PHE A 29 -2.77 -0.35 12.63
C PHE A 29 -2.37 0.70 13.68
N PRO A 30 -1.27 0.53 14.45
CA PRO A 30 -0.82 1.53 15.41
C PRO A 30 -0.33 2.83 14.77
N ILE A 31 0.05 2.80 13.49
CA ILE A 31 0.53 3.99 12.78
C ILE A 31 -0.66 4.91 12.51
N THR A 32 -0.63 6.10 13.12
CA THR A 32 -1.65 7.13 12.92
C THR A 32 -1.55 7.70 11.52
N ARG A 33 -2.39 7.20 10.62
CA ARG A 33 -2.35 7.59 9.21
C ARG A 33 -3.17 8.85 8.98
N SER A 34 -2.49 9.89 8.52
CA SER A 34 -3.07 11.02 7.82
C SER A 34 -2.63 10.96 6.36
N ILE A 35 -3.33 11.70 5.50
CA ILE A 35 -2.96 11.82 4.08
C ILE A 35 -1.55 12.46 3.94
N ILE A 36 -1.12 13.19 4.98
CA ILE A 36 0.12 13.95 5.06
C ILE A 36 0.94 13.47 6.27
N GLY A 37 2.27 13.66 6.24
CA GLY A 37 3.14 13.52 7.40
C GLY A 37 4.02 12.27 7.41
N THR A 38 4.90 12.19 8.40
CA THR A 38 5.90 11.12 8.57
C THR A 38 5.26 9.75 8.72
N SER A 39 4.14 9.65 9.43
CA SER A 39 3.40 8.41 9.62
C SER A 39 2.86 7.81 8.32
N ASN A 40 2.59 8.64 7.30
CA ASN A 40 2.26 8.13 5.97
C ASN A 40 3.49 7.47 5.33
N ARG A 41 4.69 8.07 5.44
CA ARG A 41 5.95 7.49 4.92
C ARG A 41 6.27 6.15 5.60
N GLU A 42 6.20 6.10 6.93
CA GLU A 42 6.36 4.88 7.74
C GLU A 42 5.40 3.77 7.31
N THR A 43 4.16 4.14 6.97
CA THR A 43 3.17 3.20 6.41
C THR A 43 3.59 2.65 5.05
N LEU A 44 4.28 3.44 4.21
CA LEU A 44 4.67 3.00 2.86
C LEU A 44 5.90 2.08 2.87
N GLU A 45 6.72 2.10 3.91
CA GLU A 45 7.89 1.22 4.04
C GLU A 45 7.48 -0.26 4.13
N ILE A 46 6.38 -0.56 4.84
CA ILE A 46 5.92 -1.94 5.04
C ILE A 46 5.55 -2.63 3.72
N PRO A 47 4.70 -2.03 2.83
CA PRO A 47 4.44 -2.61 1.52
C PRO A 47 5.65 -2.66 0.58
N GLN A 48 6.66 -1.79 0.73
CA GLN A 48 7.87 -1.84 -0.11
C GLN A 48 8.68 -3.12 0.07
N ILE A 49 8.56 -3.77 1.23
CA ILE A 49 9.17 -5.08 1.51
C ILE A 49 8.55 -6.18 0.63
N LEU A 50 7.27 -6.03 0.29
CA LEU A 50 6.51 -7.03 -0.45
C LEU A 50 6.54 -6.82 -1.96
N VAL A 51 6.58 -5.56 -2.39
CA VAL A 51 6.55 -5.19 -3.80
C VAL A 51 7.34 -3.91 -4.02
N SER A 52 8.15 -3.90 -5.07
CA SER A 52 8.92 -2.72 -5.46
C SER A 52 8.00 -1.67 -6.07
N PHE A 53 7.95 -0.48 -5.47
CA PHE A 53 7.33 0.71 -6.04
C PHE A 53 8.09 1.97 -5.64
N ASN A 54 7.97 3.01 -6.47
CA ASN A 54 8.60 4.29 -6.21
C ASN A 54 7.68 5.21 -5.40
N ILE A 55 8.26 5.92 -4.44
CA ILE A 55 7.60 6.90 -3.61
C ILE A 55 7.89 8.27 -4.20
N LYS A 56 6.85 8.98 -4.65
CA LYS A 56 7.00 10.33 -5.19
C LYS A 56 6.45 11.36 -4.21
N GLU A 57 7.30 12.26 -3.76
CA GLU A 57 6.92 13.36 -2.88
C GLU A 57 6.56 14.61 -3.67
N TYR A 58 5.51 15.30 -3.21
CA TYR A 58 5.04 16.57 -3.74
C TYR A 58 4.99 17.59 -2.62
N TYR A 59 5.49 18.78 -2.89
CA TYR A 59 5.48 19.87 -1.92
C TYR A 59 4.10 20.56 -1.89
N SER A 60 3.81 21.19 -0.75
CA SER A 60 2.67 22.09 -0.65
C SER A 60 2.75 23.19 -1.73
N GLY A 61 1.60 23.60 -2.24
CA GLY A 61 1.45 24.55 -3.34
C GLY A 61 1.55 23.95 -4.73
N THR A 62 1.86 22.65 -4.86
CA THR A 62 1.90 21.99 -6.17
C THR A 62 0.52 22.02 -6.82
N SER A 63 0.43 22.59 -8.02
CA SER A 63 -0.80 22.58 -8.82
C SER A 63 -1.05 21.18 -9.39
N VAL A 64 -2.22 20.62 -9.13
CA VAL A 64 -2.64 19.29 -9.57
C VAL A 64 -4.04 19.39 -10.17
N TYR A 65 -4.12 19.32 -11.50
CA TYR A 65 -5.34 19.56 -12.27
C TYR A 65 -6.00 20.90 -11.88
N ASP A 66 -7.23 20.84 -11.36
CA ASP A 66 -8.02 22.02 -10.98
C ASP A 66 -7.76 22.48 -9.53
N SER A 67 -6.86 21.82 -8.80
CA SER A 67 -6.66 22.06 -7.36
C SER A 67 -5.19 22.29 -7.02
N HIS A 68 -4.95 23.12 -6.00
CA HIS A 68 -3.62 23.26 -5.40
C HIS A 68 -3.48 22.31 -4.22
N LEU A 69 -2.36 21.57 -4.14
CA LEU A 69 -2.04 20.75 -2.98
C LEU A 69 -1.77 21.67 -1.79
N PHE A 70 -2.68 21.74 -0.82
CA PHE A 70 -2.53 22.66 0.31
C PHE A 70 -1.40 22.27 1.28
N HIS A 71 -0.82 21.06 1.18
CA HIS A 71 0.24 20.52 2.05
C HIS A 71 1.15 19.53 1.28
N SER A 72 2.23 19.01 1.87
CA SER A 72 3.10 18.02 1.20
C SER A 72 2.43 16.64 1.14
N PHE A 73 2.46 16.00 -0.03
CA PHE A 73 1.81 14.71 -0.27
C PHE A 73 2.79 13.69 -0.83
N VAL A 74 2.46 12.42 -0.65
CA VAL A 74 3.22 11.31 -1.20
C VAL A 74 2.30 10.51 -2.10
N LEU A 75 2.55 10.50 -3.41
CA LEU A 75 1.83 9.66 -4.37
C LEU A 75 2.68 8.43 -4.70
N LYS A 76 1.99 7.29 -4.88
CA LYS A 76 2.61 6.04 -5.32
C LYS A 76 2.38 5.85 -6.82
N TYR A 77 3.42 5.44 -7.52
CA TYR A 77 3.34 4.98 -8.90
C TYR A 77 4.00 3.61 -9.02
N ASN A 78 3.37 2.70 -9.75
CA ASN A 78 3.93 1.40 -10.10
C ASN A 78 4.11 1.39 -11.62
N GLU A 79 5.36 1.33 -12.08
CA GLU A 79 5.72 1.42 -13.50
C GLU A 79 5.40 0.15 -14.31
N ASN A 80 4.83 -0.89 -13.68
CA ASN A 80 4.56 -2.18 -14.31
C ASN A 80 3.28 -2.25 -15.18
N HIS A 81 2.71 -1.11 -15.57
CA HIS A 81 1.66 -1.03 -16.60
C HIS A 81 1.94 0.16 -17.52
N ALA A 82 2.89 -0.03 -18.44
CA ALA A 82 3.03 0.74 -19.67
C ALA A 82 3.04 -0.25 -20.85
#